data_AF-A0A3N5WGB1-F1
#
_entry.id   AF-A0A3N5WGB1-F1
#
_cell.length_a   1.000
_cell.length_b   1.000
_cell.length_c   1.000
_cell.angle_alpha   90.00
_cell.angle_beta   90.00
_cell.angle_gamma   90.00
#
_symmetry.space_group_name_H-M   'P 1'
#
loop_
_entity.id
_entity.type
_entity.pdbx_description
1 polymer ?
#
loop_
_entity_poly.entity_id
_entity_poly.type
_entity_poly.pdbx_seq_one_letter_code
_entity_poly.pdbx_strand_id
1 'polypeptide(L)'
;MTEGEGFRCWGCGACCRWPGHVYLTGDDAAALARELRLPDREFADRYARLAPNRAGLVLALREDGACVFLEGDLCAVYAARPKQCRDFPHAWRVEGACPERPLEKPRPGGDGANA
;
A
#
# COMPACT_ATOMS: atom_id res chain seq x y z
N MET A 1 -5.42 27.31 -2.35
CA MET A 1 -5.65 25.88 -2.03
C MET A 1 -4.71 25.12 -2.95
N THR A 2 -3.48 24.87 -2.51
CA THR A 2 -2.44 24.27 -3.35
C THR A 2 -2.78 22.80 -3.54
N GLU A 3 -3.25 22.49 -4.75
CA GLU A 3 -3.48 21.14 -5.25
C GLU A 3 -2.24 20.30 -5.03
N GLY A 4 -2.41 19.18 -4.32
CA GLY A 4 -1.34 18.24 -4.06
C GLY A 4 -0.75 17.77 -5.38
N GLU A 5 0.56 17.97 -5.54
CA GLU A 5 1.38 17.26 -6.51
C GLU A 5 1.15 15.77 -6.29
N GLY A 6 0.22 15.19 -7.05
CA GLY A 6 -0.23 13.82 -6.87
C GLY A 6 0.93 12.87 -7.09
N PHE A 7 1.40 12.24 -6.03
CA PHE A 7 2.37 11.16 -6.15
C PHE A 7 1.82 10.07 -7.07
N ARG A 8 2.50 9.88 -8.19
CA ARG A 8 2.24 8.76 -9.10
C ARG A 8 3.16 7.61 -8.73
N CYS A 9 2.57 6.49 -8.30
CA CYS A 9 3.35 5.27 -8.10
C CYS A 9 3.90 4.78 -9.45
N TRP A 10 5.19 4.48 -9.45
CA TRP A 10 5.89 4.02 -10.63
C TRP A 10 5.79 2.51 -10.84
N GLY A 11 5.28 1.77 -9.85
CA GLY A 11 5.19 0.30 -9.92
C GLY A 11 6.56 -0.40 -9.82
N CYS A 12 7.49 0.14 -9.02
CA CYS A 12 8.78 -0.50 -8.73
C CYS A 12 8.74 -1.51 -7.58
N GLY A 13 7.63 -1.61 -6.86
CA GLY A 13 7.53 -2.42 -5.63
C GLY A 13 8.44 -1.98 -4.47
N ALA A 14 9.30 -0.95 -4.63
CA ALA A 14 10.30 -0.58 -3.62
C ALA A 14 9.68 -0.23 -2.26
N CYS A 15 8.64 0.60 -2.25
CA CYS A 15 7.93 0.95 -1.02
C CYS A 15 7.13 -0.22 -0.42
N CYS A 16 6.73 -1.20 -1.26
CA CYS A 16 6.03 -2.40 -0.80
C CYS A 16 6.97 -3.47 -0.25
N ARG A 17 8.23 -3.51 -0.70
CA ARG A 17 9.28 -4.41 -0.21
C ARG A 17 10.03 -3.83 1.00
N TRP A 18 9.81 -2.54 1.27
CA TRP A 18 10.51 -1.87 2.35
C TRP A 18 10.10 -2.43 3.71
N PRO A 19 11.05 -2.73 4.61
CA PRO A 19 10.74 -3.22 5.95
C PRO A 19 9.95 -2.16 6.73
N GLY A 20 8.69 -2.44 7.01
CA GLY A 20 7.80 -1.52 7.72
C GLY A 20 6.41 -2.10 7.90
N HIS A 21 5.69 -1.59 8.90
CA HIS A 21 4.30 -1.98 9.15
C HIS A 21 3.37 -0.89 8.64
N VAL A 22 2.46 -1.25 7.75
CA VAL A 22 1.40 -0.35 7.28
C VAL A 22 0.21 -0.49 8.22
N TYR A 23 -0.05 0.54 9.01
CA TYR A 23 -1.21 0.62 9.89
C TYR A 23 -2.49 0.76 9.07
N LEU A 24 -3.47 -0.04 9.45
CA LEU A 24 -4.80 -0.06 8.89
C LEU A 24 -5.74 0.67 9.84
N THR A 25 -6.47 1.65 9.31
CA THR A 25 -7.67 2.15 9.98
C THR A 25 -8.86 1.22 9.69
N GLY A 26 -9.96 1.38 10.42
CA GLY A 26 -11.19 0.61 10.16
C GLY A 26 -11.72 0.82 8.74
N ASP A 27 -11.57 2.03 8.19
CA ASP A 27 -11.96 2.35 6.81
C ASP A 27 -11.02 1.67 5.79
N ASP A 28 -9.71 1.67 6.03
CA ASP A 28 -8.74 1.00 5.17
C ASP A 28 -9.00 -0.52 5.09
N ALA A 29 -9.26 -1.14 6.24
CA ALA A 29 -9.58 -2.56 6.31
C ALA A 29 -10.87 -2.89 5.55
N ALA A 30 -11.92 -2.06 5.70
CA ALA A 30 -13.17 -2.22 4.97
C ALA A 30 -13.00 -2.03 3.46
N ALA A 31 -12.20 -1.04 3.03
CA ALA A 31 -11.90 -0.79 1.63
C ALA A 31 -11.14 -1.95 0.99
N LEU A 32 -10.13 -2.48 1.68
CA LEU A 32 -9.36 -3.65 1.23
C LEU A 32 -10.21 -4.92 1.17
N ALA A 33 -11.04 -5.16 2.19
CA ALA A 33 -11.96 -6.30 2.20
C ALA A 33 -12.92 -6.25 1.01
N ARG A 34 -13.47 -5.06 0.70
CA ARG A 34 -14.31 -4.82 -0.49
C ARG A 34 -13.57 -5.09 -1.80
N GLU A 35 -12.33 -4.62 -1.92
CA GLU A 35 -11.52 -4.81 -3.13
C GLU A 35 -11.24 -6.30 -3.38
N LEU A 36 -10.93 -7.03 -2.31
CA LEU A 36 -10.69 -8.47 -2.35
C LEU A 36 -11.97 -9.29 -2.41
N ARG A 37 -13.15 -8.65 -2.29
CA ARG A 37 -14.47 -9.27 -2.17
C ARG A 37 -14.54 -10.31 -1.06
N LEU A 38 -13.86 -10.04 0.05
CA LEU A 38 -13.83 -10.88 1.24
C LEU A 38 -14.61 -10.22 2.39
N PRO A 39 -15.16 -11.02 3.32
CA PRO A 39 -15.66 -10.50 4.59
C PRO A 39 -14.54 -9.80 5.38
N ASP A 40 -14.88 -8.75 6.13
CA ASP A 40 -13.94 -8.02 7.00
C ASP A 40 -13.17 -8.95 7.93
N ARG A 41 -13.86 -9.94 8.50
CA ARG A 41 -13.29 -10.91 9.43
C ARG A 41 -12.28 -11.83 8.77
N GLU A 42 -12.56 -12.31 7.56
CA GLU A 42 -11.61 -13.14 6.79
C GLU A 42 -10.41 -12.31 6.32
N PHE A 43 -10.66 -11.07 5.91
CA PHE A 43 -9.59 -10.15 5.56
C PHE A 43 -8.66 -9.92 6.76
N ALA A 44 -9.22 -9.64 7.92
CA ALA A 44 -8.44 -9.40 9.13
C ALA A 44 -7.65 -10.64 9.57
N ASP A 45 -8.20 -11.84 9.42
CA ASP A 45 -7.52 -13.09 9.78
C ASP A 45 -6.35 -13.42 8.84
N ARG A 46 -6.55 -13.21 7.53
CA ARG A 46 -5.59 -13.59 6.48
C ARG A 46 -4.54 -12.52 6.19
N TYR A 47 -4.95 -11.24 6.20
CA TYR A 47 -4.15 -10.12 5.67
C TYR A 47 -3.89 -9.01 6.69
N ALA A 48 -4.47 -9.06 7.89
CA ALA A 48 -4.14 -8.14 8.97
C ALA A 48 -3.46 -8.87 10.13
N ARG A 49 -2.61 -8.15 10.85
CA ARG A 49 -1.94 -8.60 12.07
C ARG A 49 -2.04 -7.50 13.12
N LEU A 50 -1.98 -7.88 14.39
CA LEU A 50 -1.89 -6.90 15.46
C LEU A 50 -0.50 -6.26 15.45
N ALA A 51 -0.44 -4.94 15.50
CA ALA A 51 0.82 -4.21 15.60
C ALA A 51 1.60 -4.64 16.85
N PRO A 52 2.95 -4.60 16.84
CA PRO A 52 3.77 -4.99 18.01
C PRO A 52 3.49 -4.14 19.25
N ASN A 53 3.09 -2.87 19.06
CA ASN A 53 2.68 -1.96 20.12
C ASN A 53 1.20 -2.13 20.56
N ARG A 54 0.47 -3.07 19.94
CA ARG A 54 -0.98 -3.29 20.11
C ARG A 54 -1.84 -2.04 19.89
N ALA A 55 -1.31 -1.02 19.20
CA ALA A 55 -2.00 0.24 18.97
C ALA A 55 -3.01 0.17 17.81
N GLY A 56 -3.01 -0.94 17.06
CA GLY A 56 -3.93 -1.13 15.94
C GLY A 56 -3.61 -2.38 15.12
N LEU A 57 -4.30 -2.49 13.98
CA LEU A 57 -4.04 -3.51 12.98
C LEU A 57 -3.02 -2.98 11.97
N VAL A 58 -2.16 -3.88 11.51
CA VAL A 58 -1.17 -3.64 10.45
C VAL A 58 -1.36 -4.67 9.36
N LEU A 59 -0.97 -4.34 8.13
CA LEU A 59 -0.93 -5.33 7.05
C LEU A 59 0.02 -6.47 7.38
N ALA A 60 -0.39 -7.68 7.04
CA ALA A 60 0.47 -8.84 7.04
C ALA A 60 1.61 -8.62 6.02
N LEU A 61 2.82 -8.99 6.43
CA LEU A 61 3.99 -9.05 5.57
C LEU A 61 4.27 -10.51 5.20
N ARG A 62 4.87 -10.71 4.03
CA ARG A 62 5.42 -11.98 3.58
C ARG A 62 6.67 -12.32 4.37
N GLU A 63 7.16 -13.56 4.22
CA GLU A 63 8.39 -14.03 4.89
C GLU A 63 9.61 -13.15 4.55
N ASP A 64 9.68 -12.63 3.33
CA ASP A 64 10.73 -11.71 2.88
C ASP A 64 10.59 -10.27 3.41
N GLY A 65 9.57 -9.98 4.23
CA GLY A 65 9.26 -8.64 4.74
C GLY A 65 8.50 -7.73 3.76
N ALA A 66 8.18 -8.23 2.56
CA ALA A 66 7.38 -7.50 1.58
C ALA A 66 5.89 -7.53 1.91
N CYS A 67 5.13 -6.54 1.44
CA CYS A 67 3.67 -6.49 1.57
C CYS A 67 3.02 -7.75 0.97
N VAL A 68 2.01 -8.29 1.65
CA VAL A 68 1.23 -9.45 1.17
C VAL A 68 0.51 -9.20 -0.15
N PHE A 69 0.24 -7.94 -0.50
CA PHE A 69 -0.42 -7.55 -1.75
C PHE A 69 0.54 -7.19 -2.89
N LEU A 70 1.83 -7.44 -2.72
CA LEU A 70 2.82 -7.21 -3.76
C LEU A 70 2.86 -8.40 -4.72
N GLU A 71 2.39 -8.18 -5.94
CA GLU A 71 2.42 -9.12 -7.06
C GLU A 71 3.51 -8.68 -8.05
N GLY A 72 4.67 -9.35 -7.98
CA GLY A 72 5.87 -8.93 -8.70
C GLY A 72 6.35 -7.56 -8.22
N ASP A 73 6.08 -6.52 -9.00
CA ASP A 73 6.44 -5.12 -8.69
C ASP A 73 5.20 -4.21 -8.56
N LEU A 74 4.00 -4.77 -8.72
CA LEU A 74 2.75 -4.04 -8.68
C LEU A 74 1.96 -4.38 -7.42
N CYS A 75 1.34 -3.35 -6.85
CA CYS A 75 0.37 -3.53 -5.78
C CYS A 75 -0.95 -4.03 -6.38
N ALA A 76 -1.39 -5.21 -5.94
CA ALA A 76 -2.65 -5.82 -6.36
C ALA A 76 -3.88 -5.00 -5.92
N VAL A 77 -3.79 -4.34 -4.75
CA VAL A 77 -4.86 -3.53 -4.14
C VAL A 77 -4.63 -2.03 -4.33
N TYR A 78 -4.12 -1.62 -5.48
CA TYR A 78 -3.70 -0.24 -5.70
C TYR A 78 -4.87 0.78 -5.66
N ALA A 79 -6.11 0.38 -5.94
CA ALA A 79 -7.26 1.28 -5.79
C ALA A 79 -7.63 1.44 -4.29
N ALA A 80 -7.54 0.35 -3.53
CA ALA A 80 -7.89 0.29 -2.12
C ALA A 80 -6.70 0.46 -1.16
N ARG A 81 -5.61 1.13 -1.58
CA ARG A 81 -4.42 1.29 -0.72
C ARG A 81 -4.79 1.97 0.59
N PRO A 82 -4.21 1.55 1.73
CA PRO A 82 -4.37 2.23 3.00
C PRO A 82 -3.94 3.69 2.93
N LYS A 83 -4.48 4.50 3.84
CA LYS A 83 -4.12 5.92 3.99
C LYS A 83 -2.60 6.14 4.03
N GLN A 84 -1.86 5.36 4.83
CA GLN A 84 -0.40 5.46 4.89
C GLN A 84 0.28 5.23 3.53
N CYS A 85 -0.21 4.29 2.72
CA CYS A 85 0.31 4.03 1.37
C CYS A 85 -0.08 5.12 0.37
N ARG A 86 -1.19 5.83 0.60
CA ARG A 86 -1.64 6.97 -0.23
C ARG A 86 -0.88 8.25 0.10
N ASP A 87 -0.59 8.47 1.38
CA ASP A 87 0.15 9.64 1.85
C ASP A 87 1.66 9.53 1.60
N PHE A 88 2.19 8.33 1.32
CA PHE A 88 3.55 8.13 0.85
C PHE A 88 3.74 8.71 -0.56
N PRO A 89 4.83 9.45 -0.84
CA PRO A 89 6.00 9.76 -0.02
C PRO A 89 5.91 11.10 0.72
N HIS A 90 4.77 11.79 0.70
CA HIS A 90 4.64 13.15 1.23
C HIS A 90 4.55 13.21 2.75
N ALA A 91 3.69 12.40 3.37
CA ALA A 91 3.56 12.35 4.84
C ALA A 91 4.39 11.24 5.48
N TRP A 92 4.77 10.23 4.69
CA TRP A 92 5.60 9.12 5.13
C TRP A 92 6.71 8.94 4.10
N ARG A 93 7.93 9.36 4.41
CA ARG A 93 9.11 9.14 3.56
C ARG A 93 10.13 8.38 4.37
N VAL A 94 10.58 7.25 3.83
CA VAL A 94 11.80 6.59 4.31
C VAL A 94 12.85 6.77 3.24
N GLU A 95 14.05 7.20 3.63
CA GLU A 95 15.17 7.38 2.71
C GLU A 95 15.45 6.08 1.96
N GLY A 96 15.42 6.12 0.62
CA GLY A 96 15.61 4.95 -0.24
C GLY A 96 14.37 4.09 -0.51
N ALA A 97 13.25 4.27 0.20
CA ALA A 97 12.02 3.49 -0.04
C ALA A 97 11.25 3.91 -1.30
N CYS A 98 11.36 5.18 -1.69
CA CYS A 98 10.93 5.65 -3.00
C CYS A 98 12.16 6.16 -3.75
N PRO A 99 12.45 5.68 -4.96
CA PRO A 99 13.48 6.30 -5.80
C PRO A 99 13.07 7.75 -6.08
N GLU A 100 13.97 8.70 -5.76
CA GLU A 100 13.70 10.14 -5.80
C GLU A 100 13.75 10.77 -7.20
N ARG A 101 13.97 9.98 -8.27
CA ARG A 101 13.87 10.44 -9.67
C ARG A 101 13.92 9.30 -10.69
N PRO A 102 13.49 9.58 -11.93
CA PRO A 102 12.39 8.89 -12.56
C PRO A 102 12.75 7.45 -12.93
N LEU A 103 11.85 6.50 -12.68
CA LEU A 103 11.94 5.26 -13.46
C LEU A 103 11.65 5.68 -14.90
N GLU A 104 12.56 5.40 -15.82
CA GLU A 104 12.40 5.59 -17.28
C GLU A 104 11.10 5.00 -17.83
N LYS A 105 10.38 4.20 -17.02
CA LYS A 105 9.22 3.41 -17.40
C LYS A 105 8.07 3.78 -16.47
N PRO A 106 6.97 4.38 -16.97
CA PRO A 106 5.75 4.50 -16.18
C PRO A 106 5.25 3.10 -15.81
N ARG A 107 4.42 2.99 -14.75
CA ARG A 107 3.79 1.74 -14.34
C ARG A 107 3.28 0.98 -15.57
N PRO A 108 3.72 -0.27 -15.83
CA PRO A 108 3.15 -1.06 -16.92
C PRO A 108 1.67 -1.30 -16.64
N GLY A 109 0.79 -0.77 -17.49
CA GLY A 109 -0.66 -0.79 -17.29
C GLY A 109 -1.18 0.39 -16.45
N GLY A 110 -1.01 1.61 -16.98
CA GLY A 110 -1.29 2.87 -16.29
C GLY A 110 -2.67 2.96 -15.61
N ASP A 111 -2.70 3.84 -14.59
CA ASP A 111 -3.89 4.29 -13.87
C ASP A 111 -4.90 4.90 -14.86
N GLY A 112 -5.75 4.03 -15.40
CA GLY A 112 -6.81 4.34 -16.36
C GLY A 112 -8.09 3.65 -15.94
N ALA A 113 -8.50 3.87 -14.68
CA ALA A 113 -9.84 3.52 -14.21
C ALA A 113 -10.52 4.77 -13.67
N ASN A 114 -10.99 5.61 -14.59
CA ASN A 114 -12.23 6.36 -14.44
C ASN A 114 -12.82 6.51 -15.85
N ALA A 115 -13.71 5.57 -16.18
CA ALA A 115 -14.85 5.80 -17.05
C ALA A 115 -16.00 6.32 -16.18
#